data_AF-A0A0F5FTI0-F1
#
_entry.id   AF-A0A0F5FTI0-F1
#
_cell.length_a   1.000
_cell.length_b   1.000
_cell.length_c   1.000
_cell.angle_alpha   90.00
_cell.angle_beta   90.00
_cell.angle_gamma   90.00
#
_symmetry.space_group_name_H-M   'P 1'
#
loop_
_entity.id
_entity.type
_entity.pdbx_description
1 polymer ?
#
loop_
_entity_poly.entity_id
_entity_poly.type
_entity_poly.pdbx_seq_one_letter_code
_entity_poly.pdbx_strand_id
1 'polypeptide(L)'
;MAAEILDLPTLPGYLLPGGLRRGLLRPELPRDPKFVASYEDRILFYDAFWDVTGRQIIVHGPLAIDLKPHYRQARYVARPSGAVLKPKPHHSTRVELYGLKAPPDTTHLEVTFAGHVLTLPVGESYARHFAGENLLFTLSRNNDLDWIADWARFHVVNQGVTAVLLFDNASDRYGLDDIAARLAAIEGLRKISVIPVPHRYTDRDEAMRKTPFWAHFLQPSMMLNMFRRYGPLANGILNCDIDELAVPTGGETVFETARASRSGTVYFRGRWIEPVPGEVHADGYRHADFRLIKPGTDITRGRTTQKWAVDPDRKWLRNLSIHPHTHLFANRPWFTRHKPTTAYIAHFRAISTSWARARPVTPERPPGLIEDTLLSRALDRAFPELAARGRPAS
;
A
#
# COMPACT_ATOMS: atom_id res chain seq x y z
N MET A 1 2.11 -27.12 4.03
CA MET A 1 3.14 -26.84 3.00
C MET A 1 3.88 -25.59 3.44
N ALA A 2 5.20 -25.54 3.28
CA ALA A 2 5.97 -24.33 3.58
C ALA A 2 5.57 -23.19 2.62
N ALA A 3 5.60 -21.94 3.11
CA ALA A 3 5.36 -20.78 2.28
C ALA A 3 6.49 -20.61 1.25
N GLU A 4 6.13 -20.30 0.01
CA GLU A 4 7.06 -19.89 -1.04
C GLU A 4 7.47 -18.43 -0.80
N ILE A 5 8.77 -18.20 -0.62
CA ILE A 5 9.35 -16.85 -0.59
C ILE A 5 9.76 -16.49 -2.02
N LEU A 6 9.11 -15.49 -2.57
CA LEU A 6 9.32 -14.97 -3.91
C LEU A 6 10.38 -13.86 -3.86
N ASP A 7 11.56 -14.15 -4.41
CA ASP A 7 12.63 -13.18 -4.62
C ASP A 7 12.29 -12.29 -5.83
N LEU A 8 11.64 -11.16 -5.55
CA LEU A 8 11.22 -10.19 -6.55
C LEU A 8 12.10 -8.93 -6.41
N PRO A 9 12.43 -8.25 -7.53
CA PRO A 9 13.46 -7.23 -7.52
C PRO A 9 13.07 -5.99 -6.72
N THR A 10 14.11 -5.29 -6.25
CA THR A 10 14.01 -3.92 -5.70
C THR A 10 13.26 -3.00 -6.65
N LEU A 11 12.42 -2.10 -6.11
CA LEU A 11 11.79 -1.06 -6.93
C LEU A 11 12.90 -0.16 -7.53
N PRO A 12 13.07 -0.07 -8.86
CA PRO A 12 14.28 0.49 -9.46
C PRO A 12 14.54 1.97 -9.13
N GLY A 13 13.64 2.87 -9.56
CA GLY A 13 13.83 4.32 -9.42
C GLY A 13 14.86 4.92 -10.38
N TYR A 14 14.41 5.26 -11.59
CA TYR A 14 15.19 5.94 -12.61
C TYR A 14 15.30 7.44 -12.31
N LEU A 15 16.52 7.97 -12.25
CA LEU A 15 16.79 9.36 -11.91
C LEU A 15 16.52 10.32 -13.08
N LEU A 16 16.19 11.57 -12.75
CA LEU A 16 16.19 12.70 -13.67
C LEU A 16 17.62 12.94 -14.20
N PRO A 17 17.79 13.15 -15.52
CA PRO A 17 19.10 13.29 -16.13
C PRO A 17 19.69 14.70 -15.94
N GLY A 18 20.98 14.86 -16.25
CA GLY A 18 21.60 16.19 -16.38
C GLY A 18 21.63 17.03 -15.09
N GLY A 19 21.47 16.39 -13.93
CA GLY A 19 21.37 17.10 -12.64
C GLY A 19 20.01 17.78 -12.42
N LEU A 20 19.03 17.58 -13.31
CA LEU A 20 17.68 18.14 -13.17
C LEU A 20 17.06 17.74 -11.83
N ARG A 21 16.29 18.67 -11.28
CA ARG A 21 15.48 18.51 -10.08
C ARG A 21 14.06 18.93 -10.36
N ARG A 22 13.11 18.22 -9.76
CA ARG A 22 11.70 18.61 -9.77
C ARG A 22 11.48 19.76 -8.80
N GLY A 23 10.85 20.83 -9.27
CA GLY A 23 10.48 21.97 -8.44
C GLY A 23 9.36 21.66 -7.45
N LEU A 24 9.04 22.63 -6.59
CA LEU A 24 7.94 22.52 -5.64
C LEU A 24 6.63 23.03 -6.25
N LEU A 25 5.50 22.43 -5.84
CA LEU A 25 4.20 23.06 -6.06
C LEU A 25 4.11 24.29 -5.16
N ARG A 26 3.80 25.46 -5.73
CA ARG A 26 3.77 26.76 -5.02
C ARG A 26 5.11 27.09 -4.33
N PRO A 27 6.19 27.25 -5.11
CA PRO A 27 7.54 27.45 -4.57
C PRO A 27 7.70 28.74 -3.76
N GLU A 28 6.79 29.70 -3.92
CA GLU A 28 6.76 30.97 -3.18
C GLU A 28 6.42 30.81 -1.69
N LEU A 29 5.75 29.72 -1.32
CA LEU A 29 5.38 29.47 0.07
C LEU A 29 6.59 28.93 0.85
N PRO A 30 6.85 29.39 2.08
CA PRO A 30 7.89 28.79 2.91
C PRO A 30 7.57 27.32 3.21
N ARG A 31 8.58 26.45 3.20
CA ARG A 31 8.43 25.03 3.54
C ARG A 31 9.14 24.70 4.85
N ASP A 32 8.54 23.78 5.59
CA ASP A 32 9.17 23.17 6.75
C ASP A 32 10.44 22.42 6.31
N PRO A 33 11.57 22.56 7.03
CA PRO A 33 12.82 21.88 6.69
C PRO A 33 12.70 20.36 6.61
N LYS A 34 11.84 19.73 7.44
CA LYS A 34 11.59 18.29 7.43
C LYS A 34 10.93 17.85 6.13
N PHE A 35 9.95 18.63 5.65
CA PHE A 35 9.34 18.40 4.35
C PHE A 35 10.40 18.49 3.23
N VAL A 36 11.21 19.56 3.22
CA VAL A 36 12.25 19.77 2.20
C VAL A 36 13.26 18.62 2.18
N ALA A 37 13.72 18.17 3.36
CA ALA A 37 14.69 17.07 3.47
C ALA A 37 14.14 15.74 2.95
N SER A 38 12.84 15.50 3.10
CA SER A 38 12.17 14.28 2.65
C SER A 38 11.64 14.34 1.21
N TYR A 39 11.65 15.52 0.56
CA TYR A 39 11.05 15.71 -0.76
C TYR A 39 11.76 14.90 -1.85
N GLU A 40 10.98 14.21 -2.68
CA GLU A 40 11.48 13.46 -3.83
C GLU A 40 11.58 14.34 -5.08
N ASP A 41 12.76 14.92 -5.27
CA ASP A 41 13.09 15.83 -6.37
C ASP A 41 13.94 15.18 -7.48
N ARG A 42 14.31 13.90 -7.35
CA ARG A 42 15.32 13.25 -8.21
C ARG A 42 14.77 12.16 -9.11
N ILE A 43 13.76 11.40 -8.67
CA ILE A 43 13.23 10.27 -9.45
C ILE A 43 12.44 10.79 -10.64
N LEU A 44 12.75 10.35 -11.86
CA LEU A 44 11.93 10.54 -13.06
C LEU A 44 10.82 9.48 -13.11
N PHE A 45 11.19 8.21 -13.08
CA PHE A 45 10.26 7.08 -13.10
C PHE A 45 10.60 6.11 -11.98
N TYR A 46 9.60 5.61 -11.27
CA TYR A 46 9.82 4.54 -10.30
C TYR A 46 10.01 3.20 -10.98
N ASP A 47 9.33 2.99 -12.12
CA ASP A 47 9.30 1.68 -12.77
C ASP A 47 8.89 1.75 -14.25
N ALA A 48 9.25 0.68 -14.97
CA ALA A 48 8.84 0.40 -16.34
C ALA A 48 8.65 -1.12 -16.48
N PHE A 49 7.43 -1.59 -16.72
CA PHE A 49 7.15 -3.04 -16.78
C PHE A 49 6.04 -3.38 -17.77
N TRP A 50 6.09 -4.58 -18.31
CA TRP A 50 5.01 -5.14 -19.14
C TRP A 50 3.73 -5.31 -18.34
N ASP A 51 2.60 -4.91 -18.91
CA ASP A 51 1.31 -5.25 -18.33
C ASP A 51 1.06 -6.77 -18.36
N VAL A 52 0.07 -7.23 -17.58
CA VAL A 52 -0.26 -8.67 -17.48
C VAL A 52 -0.61 -9.32 -18.83
N THR A 53 -0.96 -8.54 -19.84
CA THR A 53 -1.31 -9.03 -21.17
C THR A 53 -0.11 -9.13 -22.11
N GLY A 54 1.04 -8.54 -21.73
CA GLY A 54 2.23 -8.43 -22.58
C GLY A 54 2.04 -7.53 -23.80
N ARG A 55 1.04 -6.63 -23.80
CA ARG A 55 0.69 -5.80 -24.99
C ARG A 55 1.17 -4.36 -24.89
N GLN A 56 1.45 -3.90 -23.67
CA GLN A 56 1.95 -2.56 -23.43
C GLN A 56 2.87 -2.56 -22.23
N ILE A 57 3.84 -1.65 -22.27
CA ILE A 57 4.70 -1.30 -21.15
C ILE A 57 4.02 -0.17 -20.38
N ILE A 58 3.96 -0.30 -19.07
CA ILE A 58 3.51 0.72 -18.14
C ILE A 58 4.74 1.39 -17.58
N VAL A 59 4.82 2.71 -17.72
CA VAL A 59 5.87 3.55 -17.13
C VAL A 59 5.23 4.56 -16.21
N HIS A 60 5.74 4.70 -14.99
CA HIS A 60 5.18 5.64 -14.03
C HIS A 60 6.21 6.28 -13.12
N GLY A 61 5.87 7.44 -12.59
CA GLY A 61 6.75 8.23 -11.74
C GLY A 61 6.01 9.30 -10.93
N PRO A 62 6.75 10.13 -10.18
CA PRO A 62 6.21 11.31 -9.53
C PRO A 62 5.51 12.25 -10.51
N LEU A 63 4.60 13.10 -10.01
CA LEU A 63 4.02 14.19 -10.80
C LEU A 63 5.11 15.04 -11.48
N ALA A 64 4.83 15.50 -12.69
CA ALA A 64 5.76 16.32 -13.46
C ALA A 64 5.99 17.71 -12.85
N ILE A 65 4.96 18.34 -12.28
CA ILE A 65 4.98 19.73 -11.77
C ILE A 65 5.49 20.73 -12.82
N ASP A 66 6.74 21.17 -12.71
CA ASP A 66 7.47 22.07 -13.59
C ASP A 66 8.14 21.34 -14.77
N LEU A 67 8.31 20.02 -14.67
CA LEU A 67 8.89 19.16 -15.72
C LEU A 67 7.90 18.82 -16.84
N LYS A 68 6.65 19.31 -16.79
CA LYS A 68 5.61 19.01 -17.81
C LYS A 68 6.07 19.25 -19.26
N PRO A 69 6.82 20.32 -19.60
CA PRO A 69 7.32 20.51 -20.96
C PRO A 69 8.23 19.36 -21.40
N HIS A 70 9.12 18.89 -20.53
CA HIS A 70 10.03 17.78 -20.84
C HIS A 70 9.29 16.46 -21.03
N TYR A 71 8.26 16.17 -20.21
CA TYR A 71 7.40 15.01 -20.42
C TYR A 71 6.67 15.03 -21.76
N ARG A 72 6.21 16.20 -22.23
CA ARG A 72 5.54 16.36 -23.54
C ARG A 72 6.49 16.14 -24.71
N GLN A 73 7.76 16.50 -24.54
CA GLN A 73 8.81 16.37 -25.55
C GLN A 73 9.54 15.03 -25.47
N ALA A 74 9.27 14.22 -24.44
CA ALA A 74 9.97 12.96 -24.23
C ALA A 74 9.71 12.00 -25.39
N ARG A 75 10.79 11.37 -25.87
CA ARG A 75 10.74 10.35 -26.92
C ARG A 75 11.05 9.00 -26.32
N TYR A 76 10.27 7.99 -26.68
CA TYR A 76 10.41 6.62 -26.22
C TYR A 76 10.74 5.73 -27.41
N VAL A 77 11.79 4.93 -27.32
CA VAL A 77 12.21 3.99 -28.35
C VAL A 77 12.37 2.60 -27.74
N ALA A 78 11.68 1.61 -28.29
CA ALA A 78 11.82 0.21 -27.89
C ALA A 78 13.15 -0.36 -28.37
N ARG A 79 13.83 -1.12 -27.52
CA ARG A 79 15.02 -1.90 -27.87
C ARG A 79 14.75 -3.40 -27.68
N PRO A 80 15.20 -4.27 -28.61
CA PRO A 80 16.16 -3.99 -29.69
C PRO A 80 15.54 -3.44 -30.99
N SER A 81 14.24 -3.58 -31.21
CA SER A 81 13.57 -3.27 -32.49
C SER A 81 13.76 -1.86 -33.04
N GLY A 82 14.05 -0.86 -32.20
CA GLY A 82 14.17 0.54 -32.59
C GLY A 82 12.85 1.25 -32.87
N ALA A 83 11.72 0.61 -32.56
CA ALA A 83 10.40 1.19 -32.78
C ALA A 83 10.19 2.44 -31.90
N VAL A 84 9.79 3.56 -32.51
CA VAL A 84 9.41 4.77 -31.77
C VAL A 84 8.01 4.59 -31.21
N LEU A 85 7.85 4.74 -29.90
CA LEU A 85 6.60 4.49 -29.19
C LEU A 85 5.87 5.80 -28.91
N LYS A 86 4.55 5.79 -29.08
CA LYS A 86 3.68 6.91 -28.72
C LYS A 86 3.17 6.76 -27.28
N PRO A 87 3.58 7.62 -26.33
CA PRO A 87 3.07 7.57 -24.96
C PRO A 87 1.59 7.92 -24.91
N LYS A 88 0.79 7.08 -24.24
CA LYS A 88 -0.58 7.40 -23.88
C LYS A 88 -0.63 7.82 -22.41
N PRO A 89 -0.82 9.12 -22.08
CA PRO A 89 -0.92 9.56 -20.71
C PRO A 89 -2.23 9.11 -20.06
N HIS A 90 -2.15 8.76 -18.79
CA HIS A 90 -3.28 8.38 -17.94
C HIS A 90 -3.33 9.32 -16.73
N HIS A 91 -4.22 10.30 -16.79
CA HIS A 91 -4.32 11.37 -15.79
C HIS A 91 -4.45 10.83 -14.36
N SER A 92 -3.56 11.28 -13.48
CA SER A 92 -3.60 11.06 -12.03
C SER A 92 -3.30 12.37 -11.31
N THR A 93 -3.75 12.48 -10.07
CA THR A 93 -3.49 13.65 -9.22
C THR A 93 -2.20 13.54 -8.41
N ARG A 94 -1.48 12.41 -8.47
CA ARG A 94 -0.25 12.19 -7.68
C ARG A 94 0.89 11.45 -8.40
N VAL A 95 0.67 10.93 -9.59
CA VAL A 95 1.70 10.22 -10.38
C VAL A 95 1.60 10.58 -11.86
N GLU A 96 2.71 10.55 -12.58
CA GLU A 96 2.67 10.44 -14.04
C GLU A 96 2.56 8.97 -14.40
N LEU A 97 1.69 8.65 -15.37
CA LEU A 97 1.47 7.28 -15.84
C LEU A 97 1.31 7.27 -17.36
N TYR A 98 2.07 6.41 -18.03
CA TYR A 98 2.02 6.22 -19.47
C TYR A 98 1.86 4.75 -19.82
N GLY A 99 0.95 4.47 -20.76
CA GLY A 99 0.91 3.20 -21.48
C GLY A 99 1.65 3.33 -22.82
N LEU A 100 2.54 2.38 -23.11
CA LEU A 100 3.34 2.32 -24.33
C LEU A 100 3.08 0.98 -25.01
N LYS A 101 2.37 0.98 -26.14
CA LYS A 101 2.29 -0.23 -26.99
C LYS A 101 3.67 -0.45 -27.60
N ALA A 102 4.26 -1.62 -27.36
CA ALA A 102 5.62 -1.94 -27.78
C ALA A 102 5.70 -3.33 -28.41
N PRO A 103 6.70 -3.61 -29.26
CA PRO A 103 7.00 -4.96 -29.75
C PRO A 103 7.26 -5.95 -28.60
N PRO A 104 6.78 -7.20 -28.66
CA PRO A 104 6.88 -8.16 -27.54
C PRO A 104 8.30 -8.49 -27.08
N ASP A 105 9.30 -8.31 -27.93
CA ASP A 105 10.73 -8.51 -27.65
C ASP A 105 11.39 -7.30 -26.97
N THR A 106 10.62 -6.27 -26.61
CA THR A 106 11.17 -5.07 -25.95
C THR A 106 11.69 -5.41 -24.57
N THR A 107 13.00 -5.26 -24.39
CA THR A 107 13.69 -5.49 -23.10
C THR A 107 14.07 -4.19 -22.40
N HIS A 108 14.22 -3.10 -23.16
CA HIS A 108 14.59 -1.79 -22.63
C HIS A 108 13.87 -0.68 -23.41
N LEU A 109 13.57 0.42 -22.71
CA LEU A 109 13.17 1.68 -23.32
C LEU A 109 14.35 2.63 -23.33
N GLU A 110 14.70 3.14 -24.50
CA GLU A 110 15.53 4.33 -24.62
C GLU A 110 14.62 5.55 -24.56
N VAL A 111 14.81 6.39 -23.53
CA VAL A 111 14.00 7.57 -23.27
C VAL A 111 14.85 8.81 -23.45
N THR A 112 14.54 9.61 -24.47
CA THR A 112 15.08 10.96 -24.59
C THR A 112 14.25 11.89 -23.72
N PHE A 113 14.83 12.46 -22.66
CA PHE A 113 14.17 13.38 -21.74
C PHE A 113 15.07 14.59 -21.49
N ALA A 114 14.54 15.80 -21.72
CA ALA A 114 15.27 17.06 -21.58
C ALA A 114 16.63 17.07 -22.31
N GLY A 115 16.71 16.50 -23.51
CA GLY A 115 17.93 16.44 -24.32
C GLY A 115 18.91 15.31 -23.93
N HIS A 116 18.65 14.57 -22.85
CA HIS A 116 19.46 13.44 -22.43
C HIS A 116 18.81 12.11 -22.79
N VAL A 117 19.63 11.09 -23.05
CA VAL A 117 19.17 9.73 -23.32
C VAL A 117 19.35 8.87 -22.07
N LEU A 118 18.27 8.21 -21.65
CA LEU A 118 18.23 7.26 -20.54
C LEU A 118 17.88 5.88 -21.08
N THR A 119 18.46 4.83 -20.49
CA THR A 119 18.04 3.44 -20.76
C THR A 119 17.31 2.89 -19.55
N LEU A 120 16.08 2.45 -19.74
CA LEU A 120 15.21 1.90 -18.70
C LEU A 120 14.98 0.42 -19.03
N PRO A 121 15.50 -0.52 -18.23
CA PRO A 121 15.06 -1.91 -18.29
C PRO A 121 13.55 -2.03 -18.15
N VAL A 122 12.96 -2.87 -18.99
CA VAL A 122 11.52 -3.19 -18.94
C VAL A 122 11.38 -4.48 -18.16
N GLY A 123 10.86 -4.37 -16.94
CA GLY A 123 10.53 -5.53 -16.12
C GLY A 123 9.35 -6.31 -16.67
N GLU A 124 9.24 -7.57 -16.25
CA GLU A 124 8.04 -8.37 -16.50
C GLU A 124 6.89 -8.03 -15.53
N SER A 125 5.70 -8.53 -15.84
CA SER A 125 4.60 -8.61 -14.89
C SER A 125 4.81 -9.81 -13.96
N TYR A 126 4.74 -9.57 -12.66
CA TYR A 126 4.79 -10.61 -11.63
C TYR A 126 3.42 -11.14 -11.24
N ALA A 127 2.37 -10.82 -12.02
CA ALA A 127 1.00 -11.15 -11.66
C ALA A 127 0.75 -12.65 -11.53
N ARG A 128 1.49 -13.47 -12.29
CA ARG A 128 1.37 -14.94 -12.25
C ARG A 128 1.79 -15.52 -10.91
N HIS A 129 2.75 -14.92 -10.21
CA HIS A 129 3.16 -15.40 -8.89
C HIS A 129 2.00 -15.34 -7.89
N PHE A 130 1.13 -14.33 -7.97
CA PHE A 130 0.00 -14.15 -7.06
C PHE A 130 -1.34 -14.63 -7.63
N ALA A 131 -1.32 -15.39 -8.74
CA ALA A 131 -2.55 -15.85 -9.38
C ALA A 131 -3.41 -16.69 -8.42
N GLY A 132 -4.67 -16.30 -8.24
CA GLY A 132 -5.62 -17.00 -7.36
C GLY A 132 -5.39 -16.83 -5.86
N GLU A 133 -4.49 -15.93 -5.44
CA GLU A 133 -4.23 -15.68 -4.01
C GLU A 133 -5.13 -14.58 -3.44
N ASN A 134 -5.47 -14.69 -2.15
CA ASN A 134 -6.00 -13.57 -1.37
C ASN A 134 -4.82 -12.72 -0.90
N LEU A 135 -4.52 -11.67 -1.66
CA LEU A 135 -3.31 -10.86 -1.52
C LEU A 135 -3.52 -9.72 -0.51
N LEU A 136 -2.74 -9.74 0.56
CA LEU A 136 -2.59 -8.65 1.51
C LEU A 136 -1.33 -7.85 1.19
N PHE A 137 -1.40 -6.53 1.21
CA PHE A 137 -0.21 -5.72 0.96
C PHE A 137 -0.15 -4.44 1.81
N THR A 138 1.07 -3.97 2.02
CA THR A 138 1.35 -2.75 2.79
C THR A 138 2.71 -2.13 2.44
N LEU A 139 2.93 -0.90 2.91
CA LEU A 139 4.24 -0.24 2.95
C LEU A 139 4.69 -0.19 4.41
N SER A 140 5.88 -0.71 4.69
CA SER A 140 6.44 -0.78 6.04
C SER A 140 7.78 -0.06 6.10
N ARG A 141 8.09 0.50 7.27
CA ARG A 141 9.45 0.87 7.67
C ARG A 141 9.59 0.68 9.16
N ASN A 142 10.55 -0.15 9.57
CA ASN A 142 10.94 -0.36 10.96
C ASN A 142 9.82 -0.82 11.90
N ASN A 143 8.68 -1.29 11.38
CA ASN A 143 7.61 -1.88 12.20
C ASN A 143 8.16 -3.09 12.96
N ASP A 144 7.68 -3.29 14.19
CA ASP A 144 8.10 -4.46 14.94
C ASP A 144 7.78 -5.77 14.18
N LEU A 145 8.72 -6.73 14.23
CA LEU A 145 8.56 -8.01 13.54
C LEU A 145 7.37 -8.80 14.08
N ASP A 146 7.06 -8.67 15.37
CA ASP A 146 5.88 -9.29 15.96
C ASP A 146 4.58 -8.59 15.54
N TRP A 147 4.61 -7.28 15.28
CA TRP A 147 3.46 -6.58 14.69
C TRP A 147 3.18 -7.03 13.26
N ILE A 148 4.24 -7.25 12.47
CA ILE A 148 4.11 -7.79 11.11
C ILE A 148 3.53 -9.21 11.16
N ALA A 149 4.04 -10.04 12.07
CA ALA A 149 3.55 -11.40 12.25
C ALA A 149 2.07 -11.43 12.70
N ASP A 150 1.69 -10.59 13.65
CA ASP A 150 0.30 -10.46 14.13
C ASP A 150 -0.65 -10.01 13.06
N TRP A 151 -0.25 -8.96 12.35
CA TRP A 151 -1.01 -8.44 11.24
C TRP A 151 -1.28 -9.53 10.19
N ALA A 152 -0.25 -10.26 9.76
CA ALA A 152 -0.43 -11.33 8.78
C ALA A 152 -1.27 -12.49 9.34
N ARG A 153 -0.95 -13.00 10.53
CA ARG A 153 -1.67 -14.12 11.17
C ARG A 153 -3.15 -13.82 11.37
N PHE A 154 -3.48 -12.62 11.85
CA PHE A 154 -4.87 -12.20 12.02
C PHE A 154 -5.64 -12.28 10.70
N HIS A 155 -5.05 -11.80 9.61
CA HIS A 155 -5.71 -11.79 8.31
C HIS A 155 -5.76 -13.17 7.64
N VAL A 156 -4.79 -14.06 7.89
CA VAL A 156 -4.89 -15.47 7.49
C VAL A 156 -6.12 -16.11 8.16
N VAL A 157 -6.22 -15.99 9.48
CA VAL A 157 -7.28 -16.65 10.27
C VAL A 157 -8.66 -16.06 10.00
N ASN A 158 -8.78 -14.73 9.94
CA ASN A 158 -10.08 -14.05 9.89
C ASN A 158 -10.52 -13.61 8.49
N GLN A 159 -9.60 -13.53 7.53
CA GLN A 159 -9.88 -13.05 6.17
C GLN A 159 -9.46 -14.04 5.09
N GLY A 160 -8.87 -15.19 5.45
CA GLY A 160 -8.40 -16.18 4.48
C GLY A 160 -7.29 -15.64 3.59
N VAL A 161 -6.45 -14.73 4.08
CA VAL A 161 -5.26 -14.28 3.35
C VAL A 161 -4.34 -15.46 3.10
N THR A 162 -3.84 -15.57 1.87
CA THR A 162 -2.92 -16.65 1.46
C THR A 162 -1.61 -16.13 0.88
N ALA A 163 -1.52 -14.82 0.60
CA ALA A 163 -0.28 -14.19 0.14
C ALA A 163 -0.07 -12.81 0.76
N VAL A 164 1.19 -12.47 1.02
CA VAL A 164 1.62 -11.15 1.49
C VAL A 164 2.64 -10.55 0.53
N LEU A 165 2.38 -9.31 0.10
CA LEU A 165 3.34 -8.46 -0.61
C LEU A 165 3.65 -7.24 0.27
N LEU A 166 4.81 -7.25 0.91
CA LEU A 166 5.24 -6.16 1.78
C LEU A 166 6.30 -5.33 1.06
N PHE A 167 6.05 -4.04 0.91
CA PHE A 167 7.07 -3.10 0.44
C PHE A 167 7.82 -2.56 1.64
N ASP A 168 9.13 -2.81 1.72
CA ASP A 168 9.99 -2.32 2.79
C ASP A 168 10.69 -1.02 2.36
N ASN A 169 10.40 0.08 3.04
CA ASN A 169 10.95 1.40 2.72
C ASN A 169 12.25 1.67 3.47
N ALA A 170 13.26 0.82 3.23
CA ALA A 170 14.57 0.90 3.85
C ALA A 170 14.49 0.86 5.38
N SER A 171 13.93 -0.24 5.90
CA SER A 171 14.11 -0.59 7.31
C SER A 171 15.59 -0.78 7.62
N ASP A 172 16.00 -0.34 8.80
CA ASP A 172 17.39 -0.38 9.29
C ASP A 172 17.52 -1.08 10.65
N ARG A 173 16.41 -1.55 11.24
CA ARG A 173 16.38 -2.29 12.51
C ARG A 173 16.61 -3.80 12.35
N TYR A 174 16.40 -4.34 11.17
CA TYR A 174 16.45 -5.77 10.83
C TYR A 174 16.62 -5.93 9.32
N GLY A 175 16.98 -7.13 8.86
CA GLY A 175 17.08 -7.46 7.43
C GLY A 175 15.72 -7.83 6.82
N LEU A 176 15.66 -7.84 5.48
CA LEU A 176 14.45 -8.28 4.76
C LEU A 176 14.17 -9.76 4.97
N ASP A 177 15.21 -10.57 5.12
CA ASP A 177 15.11 -12.00 5.43
C ASP A 177 14.45 -12.25 6.79
N ASP A 178 14.64 -11.35 7.77
CA ASP A 178 13.96 -11.45 9.06
C ASP A 178 12.44 -11.26 8.91
N ILE A 179 12.01 -10.31 8.07
CA ILE A 179 10.59 -10.12 7.73
C ILE A 179 10.05 -11.38 7.03
N ALA A 180 10.77 -11.87 6.03
CA ALA A 180 10.34 -13.02 5.24
C ALA A 180 10.23 -14.29 6.10
N ALA A 181 11.21 -14.54 6.98
CA ALA A 181 11.22 -15.66 7.91
C ALA A 181 10.05 -15.59 8.91
N ARG A 182 9.74 -14.40 9.44
CA ARG A 182 8.60 -14.20 10.36
C ARG A 182 7.27 -14.48 9.68
N LEU A 183 7.10 -14.04 8.44
CA LEU A 183 5.91 -14.34 7.65
C LEU A 183 5.83 -15.83 7.27
N ALA A 184 6.94 -16.46 6.92
CA ALA A 184 6.99 -17.86 6.49
C ALA A 184 6.63 -18.86 7.61
N ALA A 185 6.77 -18.44 8.87
CA ALA A 185 6.35 -19.22 10.03
C ALA A 185 4.83 -19.26 10.25
N ILE A 186 4.05 -18.45 9.52
CA ILE A 186 2.60 -18.34 9.71
C ILE A 186 1.88 -19.43 8.90
N GLU A 187 1.25 -20.37 9.61
CA GLU A 187 0.42 -21.40 8.99
C GLU A 187 -0.72 -20.78 8.16
N GLY A 188 -0.92 -21.30 6.95
CA GLY A 188 -1.93 -20.83 6.00
C GLY A 188 -1.41 -19.79 5.00
N LEU A 189 -0.29 -19.12 5.29
CA LEU A 189 0.37 -18.25 4.33
C LEU A 189 1.14 -19.09 3.30
N ARG A 190 0.90 -18.86 2.01
CA ARG A 190 1.47 -19.67 0.92
C ARG A 190 2.53 -18.94 0.13
N LYS A 191 2.39 -17.63 -0.06
CA LYS A 191 3.31 -16.82 -0.87
C LYS A 191 3.69 -15.53 -0.17
N ILE A 192 4.97 -15.24 -0.15
CA ILE A 192 5.52 -14.07 0.53
C ILE A 192 6.46 -13.37 -0.43
N SER A 193 6.36 -12.06 -0.52
CA SER A 193 7.42 -11.25 -1.12
C SER A 193 7.63 -9.97 -0.32
N VAL A 194 8.89 -9.68 -0.03
CA VAL A 194 9.33 -8.47 0.67
C VAL A 194 10.13 -7.66 -0.33
N ILE A 195 9.53 -6.60 -0.87
CA ILE A 195 10.11 -5.78 -1.94
C ILE A 195 10.90 -4.63 -1.33
N PRO A 196 12.21 -4.52 -1.58
CA PRO A 196 12.97 -3.35 -1.17
C PRO A 196 12.51 -2.10 -1.96
N VAL A 197 12.28 -1.00 -1.24
CA VAL A 197 11.86 0.30 -1.79
C VAL A 197 12.74 1.41 -1.21
N PRO A 198 13.99 1.57 -1.69
CA PRO A 198 14.97 2.51 -1.11
C PRO A 198 14.77 3.96 -1.59
N HIS A 199 13.51 4.41 -1.71
CA HIS A 199 13.16 5.73 -2.24
C HIS A 199 12.60 6.63 -1.16
N ARG A 200 12.69 7.95 -1.35
CA ARG A 200 12.22 8.91 -0.35
C ARG A 200 10.70 8.81 -0.18
N TYR A 201 10.27 8.67 1.07
CA TYR A 201 8.90 8.88 1.46
C TYR A 201 8.76 10.31 1.99
N THR A 202 8.16 11.17 1.17
CA THR A 202 7.97 12.59 1.51
C THR A 202 7.06 12.75 2.72
N ASP A 203 7.44 13.64 3.64
CA ASP A 203 6.60 14.05 4.76
C ASP A 203 5.45 14.96 4.29
N ARG A 204 4.56 15.27 5.22
CA ARG A 204 3.48 16.22 5.03
C ARG A 204 4.02 17.63 4.77
N ASP A 205 3.48 18.27 3.74
CA ASP A 205 3.66 19.70 3.49
C ASP A 205 2.65 20.52 4.29
N GLU A 206 3.06 21.01 5.46
CA GLU A 206 2.20 21.83 6.33
C GLU A 206 1.80 23.17 5.69
N ALA A 207 2.57 23.68 4.72
CA ALA A 207 2.21 24.90 3.99
C ALA A 207 0.98 24.67 3.08
N MET A 208 0.76 23.43 2.64
CA MET A 208 -0.31 23.06 1.71
C MET A 208 -1.56 22.52 2.42
N ARG A 209 -2.22 23.36 3.25
CA ARG A 209 -3.34 22.97 4.14
C ARG A 209 -4.44 22.08 3.52
N LYS A 210 -4.84 22.31 2.27
CA LYS A 210 -5.91 21.54 1.60
C LYS A 210 -5.42 20.21 1.00
N THR A 211 -4.15 20.14 0.65
CA THR A 211 -3.55 18.99 -0.05
C THR A 211 -2.17 18.70 0.53
N PRO A 212 -2.04 18.48 1.86
CA PRO A 212 -0.72 18.48 2.48
C PRO A 212 0.11 17.24 2.13
N PHE A 213 -0.50 16.24 1.50
CA PHE A 213 0.14 14.99 1.04
C PHE A 213 0.33 14.97 -0.49
N TRP A 214 0.38 16.14 -1.14
CA TRP A 214 0.48 16.24 -2.59
C TRP A 214 1.77 15.62 -3.14
N ALA A 215 2.86 15.67 -2.36
CA ALA A 215 4.18 15.16 -2.71
C ALA A 215 4.45 13.72 -2.26
N HIS A 216 3.45 13.00 -1.72
CA HIS A 216 3.57 11.58 -1.42
C HIS A 216 3.57 10.79 -2.73
N PHE A 217 4.65 10.85 -3.51
CA PHE A 217 4.74 10.22 -4.83
C PHE A 217 4.98 8.72 -4.74
N LEU A 218 5.78 8.29 -3.77
CA LEU A 218 6.16 6.90 -3.59
C LEU A 218 4.95 6.01 -3.29
N GLN A 219 4.11 6.41 -2.33
CA GLN A 219 2.94 5.66 -1.91
C GLN A 219 1.98 5.29 -3.05
N PRO A 220 1.42 6.22 -3.84
CA PRO A 220 0.55 5.89 -4.98
C PRO A 220 1.30 5.16 -6.09
N SER A 221 2.61 5.40 -6.28
CA SER A 221 3.42 4.67 -7.26
C SER A 221 3.57 3.20 -6.88
N MET A 222 3.83 2.91 -5.61
CA MET A 222 3.87 1.56 -5.06
C MET A 222 2.49 0.88 -5.14
N MET A 223 1.41 1.60 -4.83
CA MET A 223 0.06 1.05 -4.97
C MET A 223 -0.29 0.73 -6.42
N LEU A 224 0.14 1.56 -7.37
CA LEU A 224 0.02 1.26 -8.78
C LEU A 224 0.84 0.01 -9.14
N ASN A 225 2.08 -0.08 -8.66
CA ASN A 225 2.95 -1.23 -8.86
C ASN A 225 2.29 -2.52 -8.36
N MET A 226 1.88 -2.56 -7.08
CA MET A 226 1.06 -3.62 -6.50
C MET A 226 -0.10 -3.98 -7.43
N PHE A 227 -0.90 -3.00 -7.82
CA PHE A 227 -2.15 -3.26 -8.54
C PHE A 227 -1.97 -3.69 -10.00
N ARG A 228 -0.92 -3.22 -10.66
CA ARG A 228 -0.71 -3.40 -12.10
C ARG A 228 0.36 -4.43 -12.44
N ARG A 229 1.37 -4.59 -11.58
CA ARG A 229 2.49 -5.50 -11.78
C ARG A 229 2.29 -6.84 -11.08
N TYR A 230 1.75 -6.84 -9.86
CA TYR A 230 1.68 -8.04 -9.00
C TYR A 230 0.26 -8.59 -8.77
N GLY A 231 -0.73 -7.73 -8.56
CA GLY A 231 -2.10 -8.09 -8.20
C GLY A 231 -3.10 -8.44 -9.32
N PRO A 232 -2.87 -8.19 -10.64
CA PRO A 232 -3.93 -8.36 -11.64
C PRO A 232 -4.58 -9.74 -11.74
N LEU A 233 -3.92 -10.81 -11.30
CA LEU A 233 -4.43 -12.19 -11.35
C LEU A 233 -4.79 -12.75 -9.96
N ALA A 234 -4.69 -11.94 -8.90
CA ALA A 234 -5.04 -12.37 -7.54
C ALA A 234 -6.54 -12.70 -7.43
N ASN A 235 -6.92 -13.57 -6.48
CA ASN A 235 -8.33 -13.86 -6.16
C ASN A 235 -9.03 -12.63 -5.56
N GLY A 236 -8.28 -11.84 -4.79
CA GLY A 236 -8.69 -10.57 -4.23
C GLY A 236 -7.50 -9.85 -3.62
N ILE A 237 -7.60 -8.53 -3.46
CA ILE A 237 -6.53 -7.69 -2.92
C ILE A 237 -7.06 -6.86 -1.75
N LEU A 238 -6.36 -6.86 -0.62
CA LEU A 238 -6.65 -6.05 0.56
C LEU A 238 -5.50 -5.06 0.82
N ASN A 239 -5.81 -3.75 0.81
CA ASN A 239 -4.90 -2.73 1.33
C ASN A 239 -5.16 -2.55 2.83
N CYS A 240 -4.19 -2.87 3.67
CA CYS A 240 -4.30 -2.69 5.11
C CYS A 240 -2.92 -2.42 5.70
N ASP A 241 -2.79 -1.39 6.53
CA ASP A 241 -1.50 -1.03 7.13
C ASP A 241 -1.22 -1.92 8.35
N ILE A 242 0.04 -2.06 8.78
CA ILE A 242 0.41 -2.97 9.90
C ILE A 242 -0.29 -2.56 11.21
N ASP A 243 -0.57 -1.27 11.38
CA ASP A 243 -1.31 -0.70 12.50
C ASP A 243 -2.84 -0.85 12.37
N GLU A 244 -3.31 -1.64 11.41
CA GLU A 244 -4.71 -1.82 11.09
C GLU A 244 -5.07 -3.30 10.92
N LEU A 245 -6.26 -3.71 11.37
CA LEU A 245 -6.81 -5.04 11.14
C LEU A 245 -8.20 -4.96 10.50
N ALA A 246 -8.44 -5.71 9.43
CA ALA A 246 -9.76 -5.84 8.81
C ALA A 246 -10.61 -6.83 9.60
N VAL A 247 -11.45 -6.34 10.51
CA VAL A 247 -12.24 -7.18 11.41
C VAL A 247 -13.59 -7.52 10.76
N PRO A 248 -13.91 -8.81 10.57
CA PRO A 248 -15.22 -9.21 10.06
C PRO A 248 -16.29 -8.99 11.13
N THR A 249 -17.47 -8.53 10.72
CA THR A 249 -18.65 -8.42 11.59
C THR A 249 -19.59 -9.63 11.46
N GLY A 250 -19.38 -10.45 10.44
CA GLY A 250 -20.12 -11.69 10.16
C GLY A 250 -19.18 -12.82 9.74
N GLY A 251 -19.72 -13.81 9.03
CA GLY A 251 -18.95 -14.96 8.53
C GLY A 251 -18.21 -14.71 7.21
N GLU A 252 -18.54 -13.63 6.49
CA GLU A 252 -17.92 -13.31 5.20
C GLU A 252 -16.59 -12.56 5.39
N THR A 253 -15.61 -12.92 4.56
CA THR A 253 -14.34 -12.20 4.42
C THR A 253 -14.50 -10.95 3.54
N VAL A 254 -13.56 -10.02 3.66
CA VAL A 254 -13.52 -8.82 2.82
C VAL A 254 -13.37 -9.14 1.32
N PHE A 255 -12.74 -10.27 0.99
CA PHE A 255 -12.57 -10.74 -0.39
C PHE A 255 -13.89 -11.27 -0.95
N GLU A 256 -14.63 -12.06 -0.17
CA GLU A 256 -15.97 -12.52 -0.54
C GLU A 256 -16.94 -11.36 -0.70
N THR A 257 -16.93 -10.40 0.23
CA THR A 257 -17.77 -9.20 0.10
C THR A 257 -17.38 -8.37 -1.14
N ALA A 258 -16.07 -8.24 -1.44
CA ALA A 258 -15.62 -7.56 -2.65
C ALA A 258 -16.16 -8.24 -3.91
N ARG A 259 -16.03 -9.57 -4.01
CA ARG A 259 -16.51 -10.38 -5.13
C ARG A 259 -18.03 -10.34 -5.29
N ALA A 260 -18.78 -10.42 -4.19
CA ALA A 260 -20.23 -10.32 -4.21
C ALA A 260 -20.71 -8.91 -4.60
N SER A 261 -19.90 -7.88 -4.36
CA SER A 261 -20.27 -6.50 -4.71
C SER A 261 -20.30 -6.27 -6.21
N ARG A 262 -21.33 -5.55 -6.68
CA ARG A 262 -21.51 -5.19 -8.10
C ARG A 262 -20.28 -4.52 -8.72
N SER A 263 -19.55 -3.72 -7.94
CA SER A 263 -18.38 -3.00 -8.41
C SER A 263 -17.06 -3.76 -8.24
N GLY A 264 -17.06 -4.88 -7.50
CA GLY A 264 -15.84 -5.57 -7.10
C GLY A 264 -14.98 -4.79 -6.12
N THR A 265 -15.44 -3.68 -5.54
CA THR A 265 -14.65 -2.89 -4.59
C THR A 265 -15.48 -2.55 -3.38
N VAL A 266 -14.93 -2.83 -2.22
CA VAL A 266 -15.54 -2.55 -0.92
C VAL A 266 -14.63 -1.64 -0.11
N TYR A 267 -15.23 -0.71 0.61
CA TYR A 267 -14.55 0.28 1.40
C TYR A 267 -14.99 0.18 2.85
N PHE A 268 -14.03 -0.09 3.73
CA PHE A 268 -14.27 -0.30 5.15
C PHE A 268 -13.83 0.95 5.90
N ARG A 269 -14.70 1.44 6.78
CA ARG A 269 -14.36 2.55 7.69
C ARG A 269 -13.69 1.97 8.91
N GLY A 270 -12.77 2.72 9.49
CA GLY A 270 -12.15 2.30 10.72
C GLY A 270 -12.76 2.90 11.99
N ARG A 271 -12.24 2.38 13.11
CA ARG A 271 -12.40 2.87 14.47
C ARG A 271 -11.05 2.80 15.17
N TRP A 272 -10.79 3.76 16.07
CA TRP A 272 -9.62 3.70 16.93
C TRP A 272 -9.81 2.61 17.98
N ILE A 273 -8.80 1.76 18.14
CA ILE A 273 -8.72 0.79 19.22
C ILE A 273 -7.63 1.23 20.20
N GLU A 274 -7.98 1.21 21.47
CA GLU A 274 -7.14 1.55 22.60
C GLU A 274 -6.71 0.26 23.34
N PRO A 275 -5.52 0.25 23.96
CA PRO A 275 -5.01 -0.92 24.67
C PRO A 275 -5.83 -1.20 25.93
N VAL A 276 -5.87 -2.46 26.34
CA VAL A 276 -6.35 -2.87 27.67
C VAL A 276 -5.29 -2.46 28.70
N PRO A 277 -5.68 -1.79 29.80
CA PRO A 277 -4.75 -1.48 30.87
C PRO A 277 -4.11 -2.75 31.45
N GLY A 278 -2.78 -2.76 31.59
CA GLY A 278 -2.04 -3.90 32.10
C GLY A 278 -0.53 -3.70 31.96
N GLU A 279 0.24 -4.69 32.42
CA GLU A 279 1.68 -4.75 32.16
C GLU A 279 1.92 -4.87 30.66
N VAL A 280 2.76 -3.98 30.13
CA VAL A 280 3.20 -4.02 28.73
C VAL A 280 4.24 -5.13 28.60
N HIS A 281 4.26 -5.87 27.49
CA HIS A 281 5.33 -6.85 27.25
C HIS A 281 6.68 -6.13 27.28
N ALA A 282 7.75 -6.87 27.59
CA ALA A 282 9.11 -6.33 27.57
C ALA A 282 9.43 -5.66 26.21
N ASP A 283 8.84 -6.18 25.13
CA ASP A 283 9.02 -5.71 23.75
C ASP A 283 7.93 -4.71 23.28
N GLY A 284 7.03 -4.27 24.17
CA GLY A 284 5.96 -3.30 23.86
C GLY A 284 4.57 -3.93 23.69
N TYR A 285 3.62 -3.15 23.18
CA TYR A 285 2.27 -3.63 22.92
C TYR A 285 2.19 -4.49 21.65
N ARG A 286 1.33 -5.50 21.64
CA ARG A 286 0.94 -6.30 20.47
C ARG A 286 -0.54 -6.11 20.13
N HIS A 287 -0.96 -6.49 18.92
CA HIS A 287 -2.37 -6.29 18.49
C HIS A 287 -3.39 -6.91 19.44
N ALA A 288 -3.05 -8.06 20.05
CA ALA A 288 -3.92 -8.76 21.01
C ALA A 288 -4.20 -7.97 22.30
N ASP A 289 -3.36 -6.99 22.62
CA ASP A 289 -3.49 -6.14 23.81
C ASP A 289 -4.50 -5.00 23.61
N PHE A 290 -5.07 -4.85 22.41
CA PHE A 290 -5.98 -3.75 22.06
C PHE A 290 -7.38 -4.25 21.81
N ARG A 291 -8.30 -3.89 22.71
CA ARG A 291 -9.70 -4.36 22.68
C ARG A 291 -10.71 -3.28 22.98
N LEU A 292 -10.28 -2.08 23.32
CA LEU A 292 -11.16 -1.03 23.84
C LEU A 292 -11.48 0.03 22.79
N ILE A 293 -12.72 0.52 22.83
CA ILE A 293 -13.21 1.62 21.97
C ILE A 293 -13.93 2.67 22.80
N LYS A 294 -14.04 3.88 22.25
CA LYS A 294 -14.89 4.92 22.84
C LYS A 294 -16.38 4.56 22.64
N PRO A 295 -17.24 4.69 23.67
CA PRO A 295 -18.68 4.50 23.52
C PRO A 295 -19.27 5.35 22.39
N GLY A 296 -20.28 4.83 21.71
CA GLY A 296 -20.93 5.52 20.58
C GLY A 296 -20.09 5.58 19.30
N THR A 297 -18.92 4.91 19.25
CA THR A 297 -18.17 4.74 18.01
C THR A 297 -18.90 3.77 17.08
N ASP A 298 -19.51 4.31 16.03
CA ASP A 298 -20.28 3.55 15.05
C ASP A 298 -19.42 3.23 13.80
N ILE A 299 -19.34 1.96 13.41
CA ILE A 299 -18.62 1.49 12.21
C ILE A 299 -19.13 2.14 10.91
N THR A 300 -20.39 2.57 10.88
CA THR A 300 -21.00 3.25 9.72
C THR A 300 -20.68 4.74 9.70
N ARG A 301 -20.29 5.33 10.83
CA ARG A 301 -19.98 6.77 11.02
C ARG A 301 -18.53 7.04 11.44
N GLY A 302 -17.70 6.01 11.50
CA GLY A 302 -16.31 6.09 11.93
C GLY A 302 -15.54 7.24 11.28
N ARG A 303 -14.81 8.01 12.11
CA ARG A 303 -14.02 9.19 11.71
C ARG A 303 -12.57 8.86 11.39
N THR A 304 -12.16 7.60 11.39
CA THR A 304 -10.77 7.22 11.07
C THR A 304 -10.58 6.99 9.56
N THR A 305 -9.37 6.61 9.19
CA THR A 305 -9.01 6.24 7.82
C THR A 305 -9.91 5.12 7.28
N GLN A 306 -10.12 5.16 5.96
CA GLN A 306 -10.86 4.15 5.23
C GLN A 306 -9.85 3.24 4.52
N LYS A 307 -10.11 1.94 4.45
CA LYS A 307 -9.35 1.00 3.62
C LYS A 307 -10.25 0.30 2.62
N TRP A 308 -9.68 -0.55 1.78
CA TRP A 308 -10.42 -1.21 0.72
C TRP A 308 -9.93 -2.63 0.45
N ALA A 309 -10.87 -3.46 0.01
CA ALA A 309 -10.59 -4.69 -0.70
C ALA A 309 -11.19 -4.63 -2.11
N VAL A 310 -10.59 -5.37 -3.04
CA VAL A 310 -11.00 -5.38 -4.45
C VAL A 310 -10.89 -6.78 -5.06
N ASP A 311 -11.85 -7.10 -5.90
CA ASP A 311 -11.82 -8.16 -6.90
C ASP A 311 -11.14 -7.62 -8.17
N PRO A 312 -9.90 -8.03 -8.50
CA PRO A 312 -9.15 -7.46 -9.61
C PRO A 312 -9.72 -7.85 -10.99
N ASP A 313 -10.61 -8.84 -11.08
CA ASP A 313 -11.18 -9.31 -12.36
C ASP A 313 -12.17 -8.33 -12.98
N ARG A 314 -12.59 -7.29 -12.25
CA ARG A 314 -13.55 -6.32 -12.77
C ARG A 314 -12.98 -5.56 -13.96
N LYS A 315 -13.69 -5.65 -15.10
CA LYS A 315 -13.28 -5.03 -16.37
C LYS A 315 -12.91 -3.54 -16.26
N TRP A 316 -13.62 -2.76 -15.44
CA TRP A 316 -13.36 -1.33 -15.29
C TRP A 316 -11.99 -1.04 -14.67
N LEU A 317 -11.46 -1.96 -13.86
CA LEU A 317 -10.14 -1.84 -13.28
C LEU A 317 -9.03 -1.92 -14.32
N ARG A 318 -9.26 -2.53 -15.49
CA ARG A 318 -8.27 -2.60 -16.60
C ARG A 318 -7.94 -1.22 -17.20
N ASN A 319 -8.78 -0.22 -16.97
CA ASN A 319 -8.49 1.15 -17.40
C ASN A 319 -7.34 1.72 -16.56
N LEU A 320 -6.21 2.02 -17.21
CA LEU A 320 -5.02 2.58 -16.55
C LEU A 320 -5.26 3.97 -15.94
N SER A 321 -6.33 4.69 -16.32
CA SER A 321 -6.71 5.92 -15.65
C SER A 321 -7.29 5.69 -14.24
N ILE A 322 -7.54 4.44 -13.83
CA ILE A 322 -7.92 4.06 -12.47
C ILE A 322 -6.67 3.93 -11.61
N HIS A 323 -6.60 4.76 -10.56
CA HIS A 323 -5.43 4.83 -9.67
C HIS A 323 -5.79 4.38 -8.26
N PRO A 324 -5.18 3.32 -7.73
CA PRO A 324 -5.30 2.97 -6.32
C PRO A 324 -4.58 4.02 -5.45
N HIS A 325 -5.26 4.50 -4.42
CA HIS A 325 -4.70 5.30 -3.33
C HIS A 325 -5.01 4.65 -1.99
N THR A 326 -4.31 5.07 -0.94
CA THR A 326 -4.35 4.46 0.40
C THR A 326 -5.77 4.25 0.93
N HIS A 327 -6.68 5.16 0.61
CA HIS A 327 -8.05 5.12 1.13
C HIS A 327 -9.13 4.92 0.07
N LEU A 328 -8.81 5.05 -1.22
CA LEU A 328 -9.80 4.97 -2.30
C LEU A 328 -9.16 4.71 -3.67
N PHE A 329 -9.98 4.39 -4.67
CA PHE A 329 -9.57 4.44 -6.07
C PHE A 329 -9.98 5.78 -6.69
N ALA A 330 -9.03 6.49 -7.31
CA ALA A 330 -9.33 7.69 -8.10
C ALA A 330 -9.83 7.31 -9.49
N ASN A 331 -10.61 8.23 -10.10
CA ASN A 331 -11.21 8.09 -11.44
C ASN A 331 -12.11 6.85 -11.66
N ARG A 332 -12.50 6.16 -10.60
CA ARG A 332 -13.42 5.02 -10.68
C ARG A 332 -14.79 5.40 -11.21
N PRO A 333 -15.51 4.49 -11.90
CA PRO A 333 -16.86 4.75 -12.38
C PRO A 333 -17.83 5.15 -11.25
N TRP A 334 -18.86 5.91 -11.60
CA TRP A 334 -19.95 6.24 -10.69
C TRP A 334 -20.59 4.97 -10.11
N PHE A 335 -21.04 5.05 -8.86
CA PHE A 335 -21.67 3.93 -8.13
C PHE A 335 -20.78 2.71 -7.85
N THR A 336 -19.45 2.84 -7.98
CA THR A 336 -18.52 1.78 -7.55
C THR A 336 -18.14 1.87 -6.06
N ARG A 337 -18.73 2.79 -5.29
CA ARG A 337 -18.44 2.96 -3.86
C ARG A 337 -19.34 2.10 -3.02
N HIS A 338 -18.98 0.83 -2.87
CA HIS A 338 -19.68 -0.02 -1.92
C HIS A 338 -19.05 0.11 -0.54
N LYS A 339 -19.84 0.44 0.49
CA LYS A 339 -19.41 0.54 1.89
C LYS A 339 -20.22 -0.46 2.72
N PRO A 340 -19.89 -1.76 2.66
CA PRO A 340 -20.61 -2.76 3.41
C PRO A 340 -20.36 -2.59 4.92
N THR A 341 -21.22 -3.19 5.73
CA THR A 341 -21.05 -3.30 7.19
C THR A 341 -20.50 -4.67 7.61
N THR A 342 -20.13 -5.53 6.65
CA THR A 342 -19.62 -6.90 6.85
C THR A 342 -18.21 -6.94 7.44
N ALA A 343 -17.49 -5.81 7.42
CA ALA A 343 -16.23 -5.64 8.10
C ALA A 343 -15.96 -4.16 8.43
N TYR A 344 -15.00 -3.90 9.30
CA TYR A 344 -14.47 -2.58 9.61
C TYR A 344 -12.95 -2.65 9.82
N ILE A 345 -12.29 -1.49 9.90
CA ILE A 345 -10.86 -1.42 10.21
C ILE A 345 -10.65 -1.10 11.70
N ALA A 346 -10.07 -2.01 12.45
CA ALA A 346 -9.53 -1.73 13.77
C ALA A 346 -8.21 -0.98 13.57
N HIS A 347 -8.13 0.29 13.97
CA HIS A 347 -6.93 1.12 13.83
C HIS A 347 -6.26 1.31 15.20
N PHE A 348 -5.08 0.75 15.38
CA PHE A 348 -4.38 0.70 16.65
C PHE A 348 -3.51 1.94 16.83
N ARG A 349 -3.83 2.78 17.83
CA ARG A 349 -3.16 4.07 18.01
C ARG A 349 -1.67 3.91 18.35
N ALA A 350 -1.34 2.89 19.14
CA ALA A 350 -0.01 2.68 19.70
C ALA A 350 0.86 1.65 18.97
N ILE A 351 0.30 0.94 17.98
CA ILE A 351 1.09 0.16 17.02
C ILE A 351 1.59 1.14 15.96
N SER A 352 2.69 1.84 16.24
CA SER A 352 3.29 2.77 15.29
C SER A 352 4.72 3.10 15.65
N THR A 353 5.63 3.01 14.70
CA THR A 353 6.98 3.57 14.85
C THR A 353 7.04 5.06 14.55
N SER A 354 5.88 5.68 14.26
CA SER A 354 5.77 7.10 13.92
C SER A 354 6.64 7.58 12.75
N TRP A 355 7.20 6.66 11.95
CA TRP A 355 8.17 6.95 10.89
C TRP A 355 7.62 7.91 9.81
N ALA A 356 6.32 7.81 9.51
CA ALA A 356 5.62 8.73 8.61
C ALA A 356 4.85 9.85 9.35
N ARG A 357 4.50 9.66 10.64
CA ARG A 357 3.77 10.64 11.45
C ARG A 357 3.93 10.36 12.93
N ALA A 358 4.33 11.36 13.71
CA ALA A 358 4.32 11.30 15.17
C ALA A 358 2.91 11.02 15.72
N ARG A 359 2.76 9.91 16.44
CA ARG A 359 1.55 9.54 17.17
C ARG A 359 1.92 9.33 18.64
N PRO A 360 1.90 10.38 19.47
CA PRO A 360 2.11 10.20 20.90
C PRO A 360 1.00 9.31 21.46
N VAL A 361 1.41 8.22 22.11
CA VAL A 361 0.52 7.35 22.87
C VAL A 361 0.54 7.88 24.28
N THR A 362 -0.48 8.66 24.64
CA THR A 362 -0.68 8.97 26.06
C THR A 362 -1.34 7.75 26.70
N PRO A 363 -0.77 7.16 27.76
CA PRO A 363 -1.37 6.04 28.48
C PRO A 363 -2.68 6.39 29.20
N GLU A 364 -3.07 7.67 29.19
CA GLU A 364 -4.25 8.13 29.91
C GLU A 364 -5.54 7.60 29.30
N ARG A 365 -6.19 6.72 30.07
CA ARG A 365 -7.53 6.21 29.84
C ARG A 365 -8.50 7.41 29.71
N PRO A 366 -9.12 7.65 28.55
CA PRO A 366 -10.36 8.40 28.54
C PRO A 366 -11.36 7.58 29.37
N PRO A 367 -11.97 8.13 30.44
CA PRO A 367 -12.94 7.38 31.22
C PRO A 367 -14.07 6.87 30.31
N GLY A 368 -14.55 5.66 30.59
CA GLY A 368 -15.71 5.09 29.90
C GLY A 368 -15.44 4.29 28.61
N LEU A 369 -14.20 3.89 28.29
CA LEU A 369 -13.98 2.94 27.19
C LEU A 369 -14.73 1.61 27.41
N ILE A 370 -15.24 1.02 26.33
CA ILE A 370 -15.95 -0.28 26.32
C ILE A 370 -15.21 -1.28 25.43
N GLU A 371 -15.44 -2.57 25.66
CA GLU A 371 -14.85 -3.63 24.83
C GLU A 371 -15.49 -3.71 23.43
N ASP A 372 -14.66 -3.85 22.40
CA ASP A 372 -15.09 -4.20 21.05
C ASP A 372 -15.20 -5.72 20.90
N THR A 373 -16.36 -6.26 21.25
CA THR A 373 -16.59 -7.72 21.30
C THR A 373 -16.33 -8.44 19.97
N LEU A 374 -16.51 -7.76 18.83
CA LEU A 374 -16.21 -8.34 17.51
C LEU A 374 -14.71 -8.49 17.30
N LEU A 375 -13.94 -7.44 17.60
CA LEU A 375 -12.48 -7.49 17.57
C LEU A 375 -11.95 -8.52 18.57
N SER A 376 -12.44 -8.51 19.82
CA SER A 376 -12.00 -9.45 20.85
C SER A 376 -12.16 -10.90 20.39
N ARG A 377 -13.31 -11.27 19.82
CA ARG A 377 -13.50 -12.62 19.27
C ARG A 377 -12.58 -12.93 18.10
N ALA A 378 -12.31 -11.96 17.22
CA ALA A 378 -11.41 -12.13 16.09
C ALA A 378 -9.95 -12.28 16.53
N LEU A 379 -9.53 -11.55 17.57
CA LEU A 379 -8.23 -11.68 18.21
C LEU A 379 -8.09 -13.03 18.93
N ASP A 380 -9.11 -13.46 19.68
CA ASP A 380 -9.10 -14.76 20.38
C ASP A 380 -8.97 -15.92 19.39
N ARG A 381 -9.58 -15.83 18.20
CA ARG A 381 -9.38 -16.81 17.12
C ARG A 381 -7.97 -16.80 16.55
N ALA A 382 -7.41 -15.61 16.32
CA ALA A 382 -6.10 -15.46 15.71
C ALA A 382 -4.96 -15.84 16.67
N PHE A 383 -5.13 -15.53 17.96
CA PHE A 383 -4.12 -15.62 19.01
C PHE A 383 -4.67 -16.35 20.23
N PRO A 384 -5.08 -17.63 20.12
CA PRO A 384 -5.64 -18.39 21.24
C PRO A 384 -4.68 -18.45 22.44
N GLU A 385 -3.37 -18.42 22.20
CA GLU A 385 -2.33 -18.39 23.22
C GLU A 385 -2.29 -17.08 24.02
N LEU A 386 -2.82 -15.98 23.47
CA LEU A 386 -2.88 -14.65 24.11
C LEU A 386 -4.26 -14.31 24.67
N ALA A 387 -5.30 -15.10 24.33
CA ALA A 387 -6.70 -14.82 24.69
C ALA A 387 -6.95 -14.75 26.21
N ALA A 388 -6.15 -15.43 27.02
CA ALA A 388 -6.27 -15.46 28.48
C ALA A 388 -5.74 -14.18 29.18
N ARG A 389 -4.91 -13.36 28.51
CA ARG A 389 -4.18 -12.26 29.15
C ARG A 389 -4.83 -10.87 28.99
N GLY A 390 -5.76 -10.72 28.04
CA GLY A 390 -6.26 -9.40 27.62
C GLY A 390 -7.72 -9.09 27.97
N ARG A 391 -8.40 -9.88 28.81
CA ARG A 391 -9.80 -9.57 29.18
C ARG A 391 -9.83 -8.54 30.32
N PRO A 392 -10.60 -7.44 30.19
CA PRO A 392 -10.83 -6.55 31.32
C PRO A 392 -11.50 -7.35 32.45
N ALA A 393 -11.10 -7.10 33.71
CA ALA A 393 -11.81 -7.65 34.86
C ALA A 393 -13.29 -7.22 34.77
N SER A 394 -14.18 -8.22 34.86
CA SER A 394 -15.63 -8.08 34.72
C SER A 394 -16.25 -7.13 35.73
#